data_AF-A0A958B5E1-F1
#
_entry.id   AF-A0A958B5E1-F1
#
_cell.length_a   1.000
_cell.length_b   1.000
_cell.length_c   1.000
_cell.angle_alpha   90.00
_cell.angle_beta   90.00
_cell.angle_gamma   90.00
#
_symmetry.space_group_name_H-M   'P 1'
#
loop_
_entity.id
_entity.type
_entity.pdbx_description
1 polymer ?
#
loop_
_entity_poly.entity_id
_entity_poly.type
_entity_poly.pdbx_seq_one_letter_code
_entity_poly.pdbx_strand_id
1 'polypeptide(L)' 'MHIIDMRSDTVTKPTPAMRQAMYDAEVGDDVLGDDPTVQRLEELAAARRGKEAGLFVVSGTRGNLICLLT' A
#
# COMPACT_ATOMS: atom_id res chain seq x y z
N MET A 1 2.35 27.50 -11.75
CA MET A 1 2.04 28.09 -10.43
C MET A 1 2.35 27.06 -9.38
N HIS A 2 3.27 27.34 -8.46
CA HIS A 2 3.55 26.46 -7.33
C HIS A 2 2.52 26.77 -6.24
N ILE A 3 1.66 25.80 -5.92
CA ILE A 3 0.59 25.95 -4.93
C ILE A 3 1.11 25.39 -3.61
N ILE A 4 0.98 26.16 -2.53
CA ILE A 4 1.18 25.67 -1.17
C ILE A 4 -0.17 25.11 -0.71
N ASP A 5 -0.31 23.78 -0.73
CA ASP A 5 -1.55 23.07 -0.41
C ASP A 5 -1.48 22.48 1.00
N MET A 6 -2.20 23.10 1.94
CA MET A 6 -2.21 22.75 3.36
C MET A 6 -3.50 22.03 3.79
N ARG A 7 -4.29 21.50 2.84
CA ARG A 7 -5.58 20.88 3.14
C ARG A 7 -5.44 19.56 3.91
N SER A 8 -4.46 18.73 3.55
CA SER A 8 -4.16 17.42 4.15
C SER A 8 -2.83 16.88 3.61
N ASP A 9 -2.19 15.97 4.32
CA ASP A 9 -1.07 15.15 3.85
C ASP A 9 -1.44 14.16 2.72
N THR A 10 -2.72 13.86 2.53
CA THR A 10 -3.22 13.02 1.43
C THR A 10 -3.05 13.64 0.04
N VAL A 11 -2.72 14.93 -0.05
CA VAL A 11 -2.41 15.62 -1.33
C VAL A 11 -1.01 15.31 -1.87
N THR A 12 -0.24 14.50 -1.14
CA THR A 12 1.10 14.05 -1.54
C THR A 12 1.09 13.41 -2.93
N LYS A 13 2.17 13.64 -3.67
CA LYS A 13 2.39 13.05 -5.00
C LYS A 13 3.55 12.07 -4.93
N PRO A 14 3.50 10.93 -5.65
CA PRO A 14 4.63 10.01 -5.74
C PRO A 14 5.89 10.73 -6.25
N THR A 15 7.00 10.53 -5.56
CA THR A 15 8.32 11.02 -5.97
C THR A 15 8.78 10.32 -7.26
N PRO A 16 9.78 10.85 -7.99
CA PRO A 16 10.31 10.18 -9.18
C PRO A 16 10.79 8.75 -8.89
N ALA A 17 11.49 8.53 -7.76
CA ALA A 17 11.95 7.19 -7.36
C ALA A 17 10.78 6.23 -7.08
N MET A 18 9.71 6.71 -6.44
CA MET A 18 8.51 5.90 -6.23
C MET A 18 7.82 5.56 -7.56
N ARG A 19 7.78 6.50 -8.51
CA ARG A 19 7.24 6.23 -9.86
C ARG A 19 8.03 5.18 -10.61
N GLN A 20 9.35 5.24 -10.52
CA GLN A 20 10.22 4.23 -11.12
C GLN A 20 9.99 2.85 -10.47
N ALA A 21 9.96 2.78 -9.14
CA ALA A 21 9.68 1.54 -8.42
C ALA A 21 8.30 0.94 -8.74
N MET A 22 7.27 1.77 -8.95
CA MET A 22 5.95 1.31 -9.39
C MET A 22 5.99 0.78 -10.84
N TYR A 23 6.76 1.41 -11.73
CA TYR A 23 6.89 0.99 -13.12
C TYR A 23 7.66 -0.32 -13.26
N ASP A 24 8.71 -0.51 -12.46
CA ASP A 24 9.58 -1.69 -12.48
C ASP A 24 9.05 -2.87 -11.62
N ALA A 25 7.91 -2.71 -10.94
CA ALA A 25 7.40 -3.74 -10.04
C ALA A 25 7.01 -5.02 -10.79
N GLU A 26 7.45 -6.17 -10.27
CA GLU A 26 6.90 -7.47 -10.67
C GLU A 26 5.49 -7.61 -10.10
N VAL A 27 4.52 -7.93 -10.97
CA VAL A 27 3.10 -7.99 -10.62
C VAL A 27 2.49 -9.32 -11.05
N GLY A 28 1.38 -9.69 -10.42
CA GLY A 28 0.64 -10.92 -10.69
C GLY A 28 -0.85 -10.77 -10.42
N ASP A 29 -1.56 -11.90 -10.29
CA ASP A 29 -2.95 -11.91 -9.85
C ASP A 29 -3.00 -12.08 -8.33
N ASP A 30 -3.28 -11.00 -7.62
CA ASP A 30 -3.36 -10.99 -6.16
C ASP A 30 -4.51 -11.84 -5.60
N VAL A 31 -5.59 -12.05 -6.37
CA VAL A 31 -6.69 -12.92 -5.95
C VAL A 31 -6.24 -14.38 -5.89
N LEU A 32 -5.32 -14.76 -6.77
CA LEU A 32 -4.69 -16.09 -6.78
C LEU A 32 -3.46 -16.17 -5.85
N GLY A 33 -3.03 -15.03 -5.29
CA GLY A 33 -1.83 -14.94 -4.47
C GLY A 33 -0.54 -15.01 -5.27
N ASP A 34 -0.54 -14.54 -6.51
CA ASP A 34 0.63 -14.60 -7.42
C ASP A 34 1.33 -13.25 -7.60
N ASP A 35 0.92 -12.18 -6.89
CA ASP A 35 1.59 -10.87 -6.95
C ASP A 35 2.76 -10.77 -5.94
N PRO A 36 4.02 -10.84 -6.39
CA PRO A 36 5.18 -10.86 -5.50
C PRO A 36 5.42 -9.52 -4.81
N THR A 37 4.99 -8.40 -5.42
CA THR A 37 5.17 -7.08 -4.83
C THR A 37 4.19 -6.85 -3.69
N VAL A 38 2.93 -7.32 -3.83
CA VAL A 38 1.94 -7.27 -2.75
C VAL A 38 2.37 -8.14 -1.57
N GLN A 39 2.75 -9.40 -1.81
CA GLN A 39 3.23 -10.30 -0.76
C GLN A 39 4.37 -9.69 0.05
N ARG A 40 5.39 -9.17 -0.65
CA ARG A 40 6.54 -8.52 0.01
C ARG A 40 6.14 -7.30 0.84
N LEU A 41 5.16 -6.52 0.39
CA LEU A 41 4.65 -5.38 1.16
C LEU A 41 3.95 -5.84 2.44
N GLU A 42 3.13 -6.88 2.36
CA GLU A 42 2.39 -7.44 3.49
C GLU A 42 3.32 -8.09 4.52
N GLU A 43 4.29 -8.89 4.08
CA GLU A 43 5.34 -9.47 4.93
C GLU A 43 6.15 -8.39 5.64
N LEU A 44 6.57 -7.35 4.91
CA LEU A 44 7.29 -6.22 5.48
C LEU A 44 6.45 -5.49 6.53
N ALA A 45 5.15 -5.28 6.25
CA ALA A 45 4.25 -4.62 7.19
C ALA A 45 4.03 -5.48 8.45
N ALA A 46 3.80 -6.78 8.30
CA ALA A 46 3.64 -7.74 9.39
C ALA A 46 4.88 -7.75 10.30
N ALA A 47 6.06 -7.89 9.71
CA ALA A 47 7.35 -7.89 10.41
C ALA A 47 7.58 -6.57 11.17
N ARG A 48 7.33 -5.42 10.52
CA ARG A 48 7.47 -4.09 11.16
C ARG A 48 6.54 -3.89 12.36
N ARG A 49 5.40 -4.57 12.39
CA ARG A 49 4.41 -4.45 13.47
C ARG A 49 4.46 -5.60 14.48
N GLY A 50 5.36 -6.56 14.30
CA GLY A 50 5.43 -7.77 15.13
C GLY A 50 4.14 -8.58 15.08
N LYS A 51 3.56 -8.73 13.89
CA LYS A 51 2.33 -9.49 13.64
C LYS A 51 2.61 -10.65 12.70
N GLU A 52 1.73 -11.65 12.74
CA GLU A 52 1.86 -12.87 11.93
C GLU A 52 1.61 -12.61 10.44
N ALA A 53 0.68 -11.70 10.11
CA ALA A 53 0.31 -11.39 8.74
C ALA A 53 -0.06 -9.91 8.56
N GLY A 54 -0.03 -9.46 7.31
CA GLY A 54 -0.52 -8.18 6.83
C GLY A 54 -1.48 -8.39 5.67
N LEU A 55 -2.31 -7.38 5.36
CA LEU A 55 -3.20 -7.40 4.20
C LEU A 55 -3.21 -6.02 3.55
N PHE A 56 -2.91 -5.96 2.25
CA PHE A 56 -2.99 -4.74 1.47
C PHE A 56 -4.44 -4.42 1.11
N VAL A 57 -4.83 -3.16 1.29
CA VAL A 57 -6.18 -2.68 1.01
C VAL A 57 -6.15 -1.33 0.32
N VAL A 58 -7.15 -1.06 -0.51
CA VAL A 58 -7.22 0.16 -1.34
C VAL A 58 -7.38 1.46 -0.56
N SER A 59 -7.81 1.39 0.71
CA SER A 59 -7.99 2.57 1.55
C SER A 59 -8.00 2.22 3.04
N GLY A 60 -7.69 3.20 3.88
CA GLY A 60 -7.81 3.07 5.33
C GLY A 60 -9.24 2.75 5.78
N THR A 61 -10.25 3.30 5.09
CA THR A 61 -11.67 2.99 5.38
C THR A 61 -12.00 1.53 5.12
N ARG A 62 -11.49 0.92 4.03
CA ARG A 62 -11.68 -0.52 3.77
C ARG A 62 -10.97 -1.36 4.83
N GLY A 63 -9.76 -0.99 5.23
CA GLY A 63 -9.03 -1.66 6.29
C GLY A 63 -9.82 -1.70 7.61
N ASN A 64 -10.34 -0.55 8.03
CA ASN A 64 -11.18 -0.47 9.23
C ASN A 64 -12.46 -1.31 9.11
N LEU A 65 -13.14 -1.27 7.96
CA LEU A 65 -14.38 -2.01 7.77
C LEU A 65 -14.15 -3.52 7.84
N ILE A 66 -13.10 -4.05 7.19
CA ILE A 66 -12.80 -5.49 7.24
C ILE A 66 -12.54 -5.93 8.68
N CYS A 67 -11.71 -5.18 9.43
CA CYS A 67 -11.43 -5.48 10.84
C CYS A 67 -12.67 -5.46 11.76
N LEU A 68 -13.79 -4.86 11.34
CA LEU A 68 -15.05 -4.89 12.07
C LEU A 68 -15.94 -6.07 11.67
N LEU A 69 -15.73 -6.63 10.48
CA LEU A 69 -16.52 -7.73 9.92
C LEU A 69 -15.88 -9.10 10.13
N THR A 70 -14.60 -9.13 10.52
CA THR A 70 -13.79 -10.33 10.83
C THR A 70 -13.47 -10.39 12.31
#